data_AF-A0A847IT96-F1
#
_entry.id   AF-A0A847IT96-F1
#
_cell.length_a   1.000
_cell.length_b   1.000
_cell.length_c   1.000
_cell.angle_alpha   90.00
_cell.angle_beta   90.00
_cell.angle_gamma   90.00
#
_symmetry.space_group_name_H-M   'P 1'
#
loop_
_entity.id
_entity.type
_entity.pdbx_description
1 polymer ?
#
loop_
_entity_poly.entity_id
_entity_poly.type
_entity_poly.pdbx_seq_one_letter_code
_entity_poly.pdbx_strand_id
1 'polypeptide(L)' 'MINIIGLDANAKINILDAKGQMLLTDSGIPSDLITIDLSSHQPGVYFIRIEINEQHIYRKLVLI' A
#
# COMPACT_ATOMS: atom_id res chain seq x y z
N MET A 1 9.05 -4.02 -5.94
CA MET A 1 7.70 -4.48 -6.32
C MET A 1 7.04 -5.15 -5.12
N ILE A 2 5.78 -4.84 -4.83
CA ILE A 2 5.03 -5.43 -3.72
C ILE A 2 3.75 -6.03 -4.27
N ASN A 3 3.45 -7.25 -3.83
CA ASN A 3 2.22 -7.96 -4.15
C ASN A 3 1.35 -8.06 -2.90
N ILE A 4 0.13 -7.55 -3.00
CA ILE A 4 -0.88 -7.63 -1.95
C ILE A 4 -2.03 -8.49 -2.49
N ILE A 5 -2.36 -9.58 -1.78
CA ILE A 5 -3.33 -10.58 -2.20
C ILE A 5 -4.52 -10.67 -1.24
N GLY A 6 -5.67 -11.13 -1.75
CA GLY A 6 -6.86 -11.40 -0.93
C GLY A 6 -7.54 -10.13 -0.41
N LEU A 7 -7.64 -9.11 -1.25
CA LEU A 7 -8.27 -7.84 -0.91
C LEU A 7 -9.77 -7.90 -1.17
N ASP A 8 -10.57 -7.55 -0.17
CA ASP A 8 -12.01 -7.35 -0.35
C ASP A 8 -12.30 -6.18 -1.31
N ALA A 9 -13.46 -6.18 -1.95
CA ALA A 9 -13.88 -5.15 -2.91
C ALA A 9 -13.85 -3.71 -2.35
N ASN A 10 -13.93 -3.56 -1.03
CA ASN A 10 -13.92 -2.28 -0.33
C ASN A 10 -12.55 -1.90 0.24
N ALA A 11 -11.51 -2.66 -0.10
CA ALA A 11 -10.17 -2.38 0.38
C ALA A 11 -9.63 -1.09 -0.26
N LYS A 12 -9.00 -0.25 0.56
CA LYS A 12 -8.23 0.91 0.13
C LYS A 12 -6.78 0.75 0.56
N ILE A 13 -5.85 0.94 -0.36
CA ILE A 13 -4.42 0.87 -0.09
C ILE A 13 -3.83 2.25 -0.25
N ASN A 14 -3.03 2.67 0.73
CA ASN A 14 -2.24 3.88 0.68
C ASN A 14 -0.78 3.54 0.93
N ILE A 15 0.12 4.07 0.11
CA ILE A 15 1.56 4.05 0.37
C ILE A 15 1.97 5.40 0.93
N LEU A 16 2.64 5.35 2.08
CA LEU A 16 3.12 6.50 2.82
C LEU A 16 4.64 6.45 2.90
N ASP A 17 5.32 7.59 2.79
CA ASP A 17 6.74 7.69 3.11
C ASP A 17 6.99 7.64 4.64
N ALA A 18 8.26 7.71 5.05
CA ALA A 18 8.64 7.71 6.46
C ALA A 18 8.10 8.92 7.27
N LYS A 19 7.68 10.00 6.59
CA LYS A 19 7.08 11.19 7.20
C LYS A 19 5.55 11.12 7.25
N GLY A 20 4.96 10.04 6.72
CA GLY A 20 3.51 9.90 6.59
C GLY A 20 2.91 10.65 5.40
N GLN A 21 3.74 11.16 4.48
CA GLN A 21 3.26 11.74 3.23
C GLN A 21 2.74 10.62 2.33
N MET A 22 1.51 10.78 1.84
CA MET A 22 0.90 9.86 0.90
C MET A 22 1.53 10.02 -0.48
N LEU A 23 1.96 8.90 -1.05
CA LEU A 23 2.62 8.84 -2.35
C LEU A 23 1.70 8.22 -3.41
N LEU A 24 0.98 7.17 -3.02
CA LEU A 24 0.06 6.44 -3.88
C LEU A 24 -1.18 6.06 -3.08
N THR A 25 -2.32 6.07 -3.77
CA THR A 25 -3.58 5.50 -3.31
C THR A 25 -4.13 4.61 -4.41
N ASP A 26 -4.57 3.42 -4.02
CA ASP A 26 -5.42 2.57 -4.83
C ASP A 26 -6.71 2.29 -4.06
N SER A 27 -7.85 2.41 -4.72
CA SER A 27 -9.16 2.30 -4.09
C SER A 27 -10.14 1.55 -4.99
N GLY A 28 -10.73 0.48 -4.45
CA GLY A 28 -12.05 0.04 -4.88
C GLY A 28 -12.12 -0.75 -6.18
N ILE A 29 -11.04 -1.43 -6.60
CA ILE A 29 -11.18 -2.54 -7.55
C ILE A 29 -11.00 -3.83 -6.76
N PRO A 30 -12.04 -4.68 -6.58
CA PRO A 30 -11.84 -6.04 -6.13
C PRO A 30 -10.81 -6.70 -7.04
N SER A 31 -9.63 -6.92 -6.51
CA SER A 31 -8.55 -7.57 -7.22
C SER A 31 -7.93 -8.60 -6.28
N ASP A 32 -7.79 -9.82 -6.79
CA ASP A 32 -7.08 -10.88 -6.10
C ASP A 32 -5.60 -10.53 -5.89
N LEU A 33 -5.08 -9.58 -6.68
CA LEU A 33 -3.70 -9.11 -6.64
C LEU A 33 -3.59 -7.63 -7.03
N ILE A 34 -2.95 -6.84 -6.18
CA ILE A 34 -2.48 -5.50 -6.53
C ILE A 34 -0.95 -5.50 -6.50
N THR A 35 -0.36 -5.00 -7.59
CA THR A 35 1.08 -4.85 -7.75
C THR A 35 1.44 -3.38 -7.72
N ILE A 36 2.23 -2.99 -6.73
CA ILE A 36 2.72 -1.61 -6.59
C ILE A 36 4.19 -1.56 -6.98
N ASP A 37 4.51 -0.73 -7.97
CA ASP A 37 5.89 -0.43 -8.34
C ASP A 37 6.38 0.82 -7.62
N LEU A 38 7.51 0.66 -6.93
CA LEU A 38 8.21 1.72 -6.19
C LEU A 38 9.61 1.97 -6.78
N SER A 39 9.92 1.41 -7.95
CA SER A 39 11.24 1.52 -8.61
C SER A 39 11.71 2.95 -8.83
N SER A 40 10.78 3.89 -9.00
CA SER A 40 11.05 5.32 -9.20
C SER A 40 11.19 6.12 -7.89
N HIS A 41 11.02 5.49 -6.73
CA HIS A 41 11.06 6.14 -5.43
C HIS A 41 12.44 5.99 -4.78
N GLN A 42 12.80 6.95 -3.92
CA GLN A 42 14.09 6.93 -3.23
C GLN A 42 14.18 5.74 -2.25
N PRO A 43 15.36 5.11 -2.08
CA PRO A 43 15.55 4.13 -1.02
C PRO A 43 15.18 4.70 0.35
N GLY A 44 14.52 3.89 1.19
CA GLY A 44 14.01 4.36 2.48
C GLY A 44 12.92 3.49 3.08
N VAL A 45 12.33 4.00 4.16
CA VAL A 45 11.21 3.33 4.84
C VAL A 45 9.90 3.85 4.28
N TYR A 46 9.01 2.91 3.97
CA TYR A 46 7.66 3.16 3.51
C TYR A 46 6.67 2.40 4.39
N PHE A 47 5.43 2.89 4.43
CA PHE A 47 4.33 2.23 5.11
C PHE A 47 3.20 1.98 4.13
N ILE A 48 2.73 0.72 4.11
CA ILE A 48 1.50 0.33 3.43
C ILE A 48 0.39 0.39 4.46
N ARG A 49 -0.63 1.22 4.20
CA ARG A 49 -1.86 1.28 4.97
C ARG A 49 -2.99 0.66 4.16
N ILE A 50 -3.52 -0.45 4.63
CA ILE A 50 -4.67 -1.14 4.04
C ILE A 50 -5.88 -0.86 4.93
N GLU A 51 -6.95 -0.34 4.35
CA GLU A 51 -8.21 -0.05 5.03
C GLU A 51 -9.28 -1.00 4.51
N ILE A 52 -9.91 -1.78 5.39
CA ILE A 52 -10.97 -2.74 5.04
C ILE A 52 -12.03 -2.63 6.13
N ASN A 53 -13.27 -2.28 5.77
CA ASN A 53 -14.41 -2.21 6.71
C ASN A 53 -14.05 -1.47 8.01
N GLU A 54 -13.47 -0.27 7.90
CA GLU A 54 -13.02 0.59 9.02
C GLU A 54 -11.82 0.07 9.83
N GLN A 55 -11.29 -1.12 9.51
CA GLN A 55 -10.05 -1.63 10.09
C GLN A 55 -8.84 -1.13 9.31
N HIS A 56 -7.76 -0.83 10.05
CA HIS A 56 -6.49 -0.40 9.47
C HIS A 56 -5.40 -1.43 9.73
N ILE A 57 -4.76 -1.89 8.66
CA ILE A 57 -3.57 -2.73 8.70
C ILE A 57 -2.38 -1.92 8.21
N TYR A 58 -1.31 -1.90 9.00
CA TYR A 58 -0.07 -1.22 8.65
C TYR A 58 1.06 -2.23 8.43
N ARG A 59 1.80 -2.06 7.34
CA ARG A 59 3.02 -2.82 7.05
C ARG A 59 4.18 -1.87 6.77
N LYS A 60 5.31 -2.11 7.43
CA LYS A 60 6.57 -1.44 7.11
C LYS A 60 7.23 -2.15 5.93
N LEU A 61 7.70 -1.36 4.98
CA LEU A 61 8.56 -1.77 3.88
C LEU A 61 9.88 -1.01 3.98
N VAL A 62 10.99 -1.70 3.74
CA VAL A 62 12.30 -1.06 3.52
C VAL A 62 12.63 -1.23 2.05
N LEU A 63 12.69 -0.12 1.32
CA LEU A 63 13.17 -0.07 -0.06
C LEU A 63 14.68 0.17 -0.01
N ILE A 64 15.45 -0.74 -0.61
CA ILE A 64 16.91 -0.70 -0.70
C ILE A 64 17.36 -0.39 -2.12
#